data_AF-A0A6I6ABE4-F1
#
_entry.id   AF-A0A6I6ABE4-F1
#
_cell.length_a   1.000
_cell.length_b   1.000
_cell.length_c   1.000
_cell.angle_alpha   90.00
_cell.angle_beta   90.00
_cell.angle_gamma   90.00
#
_symmetry.space_group_name_H-M   'P 1'
#
loop_
_entity.id
_entity.type
_entity.pdbx_description
1 polymer ?
#
loop_
_entity_poly.entity_id
_entity_poly.type
_entity_poly.pdbx_seq_one_letter_code
_entity_poly.pdbx_strand_id
1 'polypeptide(L)'
;MKFLTTPHIRLPFTGLLFLVSLCLQALPVRAEVTLIPSGKASIWKYYDAATPPRADWMLSTFDDQPWSSGPAPLGFGEPGINTPAGAGTDPQHRQITAYFRHTFTVPADSGLRQLVLLIRSDDGVVVYLNGTEIARNNLPAGQVTPQTTAVNALGGVLERLYQRFTIPADSLKAGTNLLAVELHQANPRSTDLYLDLILRGYQSAAELRPILKTEQQQAARDYHTQHYIAPQLKILDGYIDGGRGMQVDPRGQTRSRRELIIVDRQRDPSLQKHLEFARSQEVMSLPPEKRALKLAQYIDQSMSLDQQNRATMAAVVLLTDEYANQGVLIGEVTQLCGAGVCRHRALLFKVLADEAGLDVALVRGNYGDATRHAGHAWNELHLKDGRRLIVDVMHRRVEPLTPTGSPITARYLTIDNKPWYGTKEPETETPPTESE
;
A
#
# COMPACT_ATOMS: atom_id res chain seq x y z
N MET A 1 -56.14 67.26 -6.30
CA MET A 1 -57.48 66.64 -6.39
C MET A 1 -57.82 66.53 -7.88
N LYS A 2 -58.08 65.29 -8.38
CA LYS A 2 -58.45 64.87 -9.76
C LYS A 2 -57.34 64.97 -10.83
N PHE A 3 -56.69 63.87 -11.23
CA PHE A 3 -57.07 62.76 -12.16
C PHE A 3 -57.12 63.15 -13.64
N LEU A 4 -56.31 62.47 -14.48
CA LEU A 4 -56.54 62.02 -15.87
C LEU A 4 -55.29 61.21 -16.34
N THR A 5 -55.33 59.88 -16.26
CA THR A 5 -55.49 58.89 -17.36
C THR A 5 -54.26 58.63 -18.25
N THR A 6 -53.69 57.43 -18.12
CA THR A 6 -52.99 56.69 -19.19
C THR A 6 -53.27 55.18 -19.06
N PRO A 7 -53.35 54.42 -20.17
CA PRO A 7 -53.82 53.04 -20.18
C PRO A 7 -52.71 52.03 -19.88
N HIS A 8 -53.03 50.99 -19.12
CA HIS A 8 -52.15 49.85 -18.85
C HIS A 8 -52.23 48.79 -19.95
N ILE A 9 -51.10 48.51 -20.58
CA ILE A 9 -50.87 47.35 -21.45
C ILE A 9 -50.78 46.09 -20.57
N ARG A 10 -51.63 45.10 -20.85
CA ARG A 10 -51.55 43.76 -20.26
C ARG A 10 -50.63 42.88 -21.12
N LEU A 11 -49.52 42.41 -20.58
CA LEU A 11 -48.77 41.28 -21.13
C LEU A 11 -49.35 39.96 -20.59
N PRO A 12 -49.59 38.95 -21.41
CA PRO A 12 -49.98 37.62 -20.93
C PRO A 12 -48.77 36.87 -20.38
N PHE A 13 -49.01 36.26 -19.22
CA PHE A 13 -48.16 35.32 -18.51
C PHE A 13 -48.17 33.94 -19.22
N THR A 14 -47.12 33.16 -18.96
CA THR A 14 -46.97 31.70 -19.11
C THR A 14 -46.24 31.15 -20.35
N GLY A 15 -44.99 30.79 -20.10
CA GLY A 15 -44.12 29.98 -20.95
C GLY A 15 -42.83 29.64 -20.20
N LEU A 16 -42.94 29.11 -18.98
CA LEU A 16 -41.79 28.65 -18.20
C LEU A 16 -41.37 27.27 -18.73
N LEU A 17 -40.44 27.26 -19.68
CA LEU A 17 -39.74 26.04 -20.10
C LEU A 17 -38.83 25.58 -18.95
N PHE A 18 -39.29 24.57 -18.19
CA PHE A 18 -38.43 23.78 -17.31
C PHE A 18 -37.52 22.92 -18.20
N LEU A 19 -36.31 23.40 -18.46
CA LEU A 19 -35.22 22.54 -18.93
C LEU A 19 -34.82 21.62 -17.77
N VAL A 20 -35.41 20.43 -17.72
CA VAL A 20 -34.88 19.32 -16.93
C VAL A 20 -33.59 18.90 -17.64
N SER A 21 -32.47 19.48 -17.22
CA SER A 21 -31.14 19.00 -17.57
C SER A 21 -31.02 17.60 -16.99
N LEU A 22 -31.25 16.59 -17.82
CA LEU A 22 -30.95 15.20 -17.51
C LEU A 22 -29.41 15.09 -17.43
N CYS A 23 -28.84 15.41 -16.27
CA CYS A 23 -27.50 14.98 -15.92
C CYS A 23 -27.52 13.45 -15.92
N LEU A 24 -27.15 12.84 -17.04
CA LEU A 24 -26.54 11.51 -17.02
C LEU A 24 -25.27 11.67 -16.17
N GLN A 25 -25.40 11.51 -14.85
CA GLN A 25 -24.25 11.18 -14.05
C GLN A 25 -23.84 9.79 -14.53
N ALA A 26 -22.80 9.75 -15.38
CA ALA A 26 -22.09 8.51 -15.59
C ALA A 26 -21.70 8.02 -14.20
N LEU A 27 -22.31 6.91 -13.76
CA LEU A 27 -21.87 6.25 -12.54
C LEU A 27 -20.36 6.06 -12.69
N PRO A 28 -19.53 6.52 -11.74
CA PRO A 28 -18.11 6.26 -11.83
C PRO A 28 -17.96 4.75 -11.94
N VAL A 29 -17.32 4.28 -13.01
CA VAL A 29 -16.85 2.91 -13.10
C VAL A 29 -15.90 2.73 -11.92
N ARG A 30 -16.42 2.21 -10.81
CA ARG A 30 -15.59 1.86 -9.66
C ARG A 30 -14.87 0.59 -10.04
N ALA A 31 -13.65 0.76 -10.54
CA ALA A 31 -12.77 -0.34 -10.91
C ALA A 31 -12.39 -1.25 -9.71
N GLU A 32 -12.67 -0.82 -8.48
CA GLU A 32 -12.39 -1.56 -7.25
C GLU A 32 -13.43 -1.17 -6.17
N VAL A 33 -13.96 -2.14 -5.45
CA VAL A 33 -14.86 -1.95 -4.30
C VAL A 33 -14.32 -2.68 -3.08
N THR A 34 -13.99 -1.95 -2.01
CA THR A 34 -13.68 -2.57 -0.72
C THR A 34 -14.97 -3.10 -0.09
N LEU A 35 -15.08 -4.43 0.01
CA LEU A 35 -16.22 -5.13 0.62
C LEU A 35 -16.03 -5.31 2.13
N ILE A 36 -14.79 -5.61 2.55
CA ILE A 36 -14.39 -5.69 3.95
C ILE A 36 -13.07 -4.93 4.10
N PRO A 37 -13.00 -3.84 4.89
CA PRO A 37 -11.76 -3.14 5.19
C PRO A 37 -10.97 -3.86 6.30
N SER A 38 -9.67 -3.67 6.33
CA SER A 38 -8.80 -4.12 7.44
C SER A 38 -9.04 -3.36 8.74
N GLY A 39 -8.61 -3.96 9.84
CA GLY A 39 -8.46 -3.30 11.14
C GLY A 39 -9.79 -2.82 11.71
N LYS A 40 -9.76 -1.70 12.46
CA LYS A 40 -10.91 -1.22 13.26
C LYS A 40 -12.18 -0.94 12.46
N ALA A 41 -12.06 -0.79 11.14
CA ALA A 41 -13.20 -0.56 10.26
C ALA A 41 -14.01 -1.85 9.98
N SER A 42 -13.50 -3.03 10.30
CA SER A 42 -14.25 -4.29 10.26
C SER A 42 -14.49 -4.84 11.66
N ILE A 43 -15.76 -5.10 11.97
CA ILE A 43 -16.21 -5.74 13.21
C ILE A 43 -16.52 -7.20 12.94
N TRP A 44 -15.88 -8.10 13.66
CA TRP A 44 -16.03 -9.54 13.50
C TRP A 44 -16.73 -10.12 14.71
N LYS A 45 -17.64 -11.07 14.46
CA LYS A 45 -18.07 -12.02 15.49
C LYS A 45 -16.99 -13.09 15.63
N TYR A 46 -16.74 -13.53 16.85
CA TYR A 46 -15.75 -14.56 17.13
C TYR A 46 -16.25 -15.57 18.17
N TYR A 47 -15.72 -16.78 18.07
CA TYR A 47 -15.99 -17.87 18.98
C TYR A 47 -14.70 -18.65 19.23
N ASP A 48 -14.32 -18.73 20.49
CA ASP A 48 -13.05 -19.25 20.98
C ASP A 48 -13.24 -20.09 22.26
N ALA A 49 -14.44 -20.65 22.45
CA ALA A 49 -14.74 -21.51 23.58
C ALA A 49 -14.08 -22.89 23.47
N ALA A 50 -14.02 -23.61 24.59
CA ALA A 50 -13.37 -24.92 24.68
C ALA A 50 -14.02 -26.02 23.81
N THR A 51 -15.31 -25.91 23.53
CA THR A 51 -16.03 -26.82 22.62
C THR A 51 -16.23 -26.10 21.29
N PRO A 52 -15.91 -26.70 20.13
CA PRO A 52 -16.12 -26.07 18.84
C PRO A 52 -17.61 -25.77 18.58
N PRO A 53 -17.92 -24.76 17.72
CA PRO A 53 -19.28 -24.49 17.33
C PRO A 53 -19.85 -25.66 16.50
N ARG A 54 -21.18 -25.66 16.31
CA ARG A 54 -21.84 -26.65 15.45
C ARG A 54 -21.25 -26.63 14.04
N ALA A 55 -21.19 -27.79 13.39
CA ALA A 55 -20.53 -27.98 12.08
C ALA A 55 -21.14 -27.16 10.91
N ASP A 56 -22.22 -26.42 11.11
CA ASP A 56 -22.81 -25.53 10.11
C ASP A 56 -22.53 -24.04 10.39
N TRP A 57 -21.60 -23.72 11.31
CA TRP A 57 -21.20 -22.36 11.67
C TRP A 57 -20.68 -21.50 10.51
N MET A 58 -20.41 -22.07 9.33
CA MET A 58 -19.99 -21.32 8.13
C MET A 58 -21.19 -20.88 7.28
N LEU A 59 -22.38 -21.39 7.57
CA LEU A 59 -23.59 -21.11 6.80
C LEU A 59 -24.26 -19.83 7.31
N SER A 60 -24.90 -19.10 6.40
CA SER A 60 -25.65 -17.88 6.73
C SER A 60 -26.88 -18.14 7.60
N THR A 61 -27.35 -19.40 7.68
CA THR A 61 -28.49 -19.84 8.51
C THR A 61 -28.10 -20.13 9.96
N PHE A 62 -26.80 -20.18 10.28
CA PHE A 62 -26.34 -20.42 11.65
C PHE A 62 -26.57 -19.18 12.51
N ASP A 63 -27.15 -19.40 13.70
CA ASP A 63 -27.35 -18.37 14.71
C ASP A 63 -26.05 -18.07 15.46
N ASP A 64 -25.42 -16.95 15.09
CA ASP A 64 -24.22 -16.42 15.73
C ASP A 64 -24.53 -15.31 16.75
N GLN A 65 -25.78 -15.10 17.17
CA GLN A 65 -26.12 -14.15 18.23
C GLN A 65 -25.35 -14.40 19.54
N PRO A 66 -25.06 -15.66 19.95
CA PRO A 66 -24.28 -15.91 21.16
C PRO A 66 -22.78 -15.59 21.04
N TRP A 67 -22.28 -15.31 19.83
CA TRP A 67 -20.85 -15.04 19.61
C TRP A 67 -20.51 -13.63 20.06
N SER A 68 -19.36 -13.49 20.72
CA SER A 68 -18.78 -12.18 21.03
C SER A 68 -18.42 -11.44 19.74
N SER A 69 -18.31 -10.11 19.81
CA SER A 69 -17.93 -9.30 18.64
C SER A 69 -16.92 -8.21 18.99
N GLY A 70 -16.03 -7.89 18.05
CA GLY A 70 -15.09 -6.79 18.21
C GLY A 70 -14.36 -6.41 16.93
N PRO A 71 -13.70 -5.24 16.91
CA PRO A 71 -12.92 -4.76 15.76
C PRO A 71 -11.68 -5.63 15.49
N ALA A 72 -11.35 -5.84 14.22
CA ALA A 72 -10.05 -6.37 13.81
C ALA A 72 -8.90 -5.36 14.09
N PRO A 73 -7.63 -5.78 14.17
CA PRO A 73 -7.17 -7.17 14.21
C PRO A 73 -7.63 -7.89 15.49
N LEU A 74 -7.92 -9.17 15.35
CA LEU A 74 -8.33 -10.05 16.45
C LEU A 74 -7.19 -11.02 16.79
N GLY A 75 -7.00 -11.29 18.08
CA GLY A 75 -6.01 -12.28 18.52
C GLY A 75 -5.41 -12.01 19.89
N PHE A 76 -4.18 -12.46 20.15
CA PHE A 76 -3.40 -12.08 21.32
C PHE A 76 -1.89 -12.15 21.02
N GLY A 77 -1.04 -11.71 21.95
CA GLY A 77 0.42 -11.85 21.85
C GLY A 77 1.12 -10.84 20.93
N GLU A 78 0.41 -10.24 19.97
CA GLU A 78 0.95 -9.27 19.01
C GLU A 78 0.54 -7.80 19.31
N PRO A 79 1.38 -6.80 18.96
CA PRO A 79 1.02 -5.40 19.11
C PRO A 79 -0.09 -4.98 18.12
N GLY A 80 -0.93 -4.03 18.53
CA GLY A 80 -1.96 -3.43 17.66
C GLY A 80 -3.24 -4.25 17.52
N ILE A 81 -3.38 -5.35 18.27
CA ILE A 81 -4.63 -6.11 18.40
C ILE A 81 -5.69 -5.25 19.07
N ASN A 82 -6.90 -5.25 18.50
CA ASN A 82 -8.03 -4.51 19.03
C ASN A 82 -9.03 -5.38 19.79
N THR A 83 -9.11 -6.68 19.44
CA THR A 83 -10.01 -7.63 20.11
C THR A 83 -9.23 -8.86 20.58
N PRO A 84 -9.20 -9.16 21.89
CA PRO A 84 -8.43 -10.27 22.46
C PRO A 84 -9.09 -11.64 22.25
N ALA A 85 -9.24 -12.09 21.00
CA ALA A 85 -9.86 -13.37 20.66
C ALA A 85 -8.85 -14.53 20.70
N GLY A 86 -9.27 -15.71 21.14
CA GLY A 86 -8.46 -16.94 21.12
C GLY A 86 -7.48 -17.08 22.29
N ALA A 87 -7.35 -16.08 23.16
CA ALA A 87 -6.37 -16.08 24.26
C ALA A 87 -6.63 -17.19 25.30
N GLY A 88 -7.89 -17.60 25.43
CA GLY A 88 -8.35 -18.52 26.48
C GLY A 88 -8.11 -17.98 27.90
N THR A 89 -8.45 -18.79 28.91
CA THR A 89 -8.18 -18.49 30.32
C THR A 89 -6.97 -19.24 30.88
N ASP A 90 -6.55 -20.33 30.23
CA ASP A 90 -5.38 -21.13 30.59
C ASP A 90 -4.34 -21.12 29.46
N PRO A 91 -3.23 -20.37 29.60
CA PRO A 91 -2.15 -20.34 28.62
C PRO A 91 -1.46 -21.70 28.39
N GLN A 92 -1.62 -22.68 29.29
CA GLN A 92 -1.04 -24.02 29.13
C GLN A 92 -1.94 -24.98 28.35
N HIS A 93 -3.23 -24.67 28.21
CA HIS A 93 -4.23 -25.51 27.55
C HIS A 93 -5.16 -24.67 26.65
N ARG A 94 -4.56 -23.91 25.73
CA ARG A 94 -5.32 -23.13 24.75
C ARG A 94 -5.93 -24.03 23.67
N GLN A 95 -7.11 -23.65 23.21
CA GLN A 95 -7.64 -24.19 21.97
C GLN A 95 -6.76 -23.73 20.82
N ILE A 96 -6.41 -24.66 19.93
CA ILE A 96 -5.63 -24.31 18.75
C ILE A 96 -6.50 -23.69 17.66
N THR A 97 -7.83 -23.69 17.80
CA THR A 97 -8.75 -23.19 16.78
C THR A 97 -9.62 -22.05 17.31
N ALA A 98 -9.71 -20.97 16.54
CA ALA A 98 -10.66 -19.88 16.77
C ALA A 98 -11.48 -19.61 15.50
N TYR A 99 -12.75 -19.26 15.69
CA TYR A 99 -13.72 -19.10 14.60
C TYR A 99 -14.19 -17.66 14.52
N PHE A 100 -14.34 -17.15 13.31
CA PHE A 100 -14.69 -15.75 13.05
C PHE A 100 -15.75 -15.65 11.94
N ARG A 101 -16.66 -14.69 12.09
CA ARG A 101 -17.74 -14.42 11.13
C ARG A 101 -17.89 -12.93 10.91
N HIS A 102 -18.00 -12.54 9.64
CA HIS A 102 -18.27 -11.16 9.24
C HIS A 102 -19.31 -11.13 8.12
N THR A 103 -20.37 -10.36 8.33
CA THR A 103 -21.38 -10.13 7.29
C THR A 103 -21.10 -8.83 6.57
N PHE A 104 -21.29 -8.83 5.25
CA PHE A 104 -21.11 -7.66 4.41
C PHE A 104 -22.17 -7.65 3.30
N THR A 105 -22.41 -6.49 2.70
CA THR A 105 -23.47 -6.33 1.68
C THR A 105 -22.88 -6.03 0.32
N VAL A 106 -23.45 -6.64 -0.72
CA VAL A 106 -23.08 -6.43 -2.13
C VAL A 106 -24.29 -5.89 -2.88
N PRO A 107 -24.18 -4.74 -3.57
CA PRO A 107 -25.26 -4.23 -4.42
C PRO A 107 -25.64 -5.21 -5.54
N ALA A 108 -26.93 -5.27 -5.89
CA ALA A 108 -27.44 -6.18 -6.92
C ALA A 108 -26.86 -5.88 -8.31
N ASP A 109 -26.53 -4.63 -8.57
CA ASP A 109 -25.94 -4.10 -9.80
C ASP A 109 -24.40 -4.01 -9.75
N SER A 110 -23.76 -4.60 -8.73
CA SER A 110 -22.31 -4.47 -8.52
C SER A 110 -21.45 -4.95 -9.69
N GLY A 111 -21.92 -5.95 -10.44
CA GLY A 111 -21.22 -6.50 -11.60
C GLY A 111 -19.89 -7.18 -11.27
N LEU A 112 -19.62 -7.48 -10.00
CA LEU A 112 -18.35 -8.05 -9.54
C LEU A 112 -18.16 -9.47 -10.11
N ARG A 113 -16.96 -9.72 -10.63
CA ARG A 113 -16.55 -11.01 -11.22
C ARG A 113 -15.32 -11.60 -10.57
N GLN A 114 -14.55 -10.80 -9.86
CA GLN A 114 -13.31 -11.20 -9.20
C GLN A 114 -13.26 -10.62 -7.79
N LEU A 115 -12.73 -11.41 -6.87
CA LEU A 115 -12.43 -11.01 -5.51
C LEU A 115 -10.92 -11.10 -5.29
N VAL A 116 -10.39 -10.15 -4.54
CA VAL A 116 -9.05 -10.26 -3.95
C VAL A 116 -9.21 -10.28 -2.45
N LEU A 117 -8.82 -11.40 -1.86
CA LEU A 117 -8.70 -11.59 -0.43
C LEU A 117 -7.24 -11.37 -0.04
N LEU A 118 -7.02 -10.41 0.85
CA LEU A 118 -5.73 -10.23 1.52
C LEU A 118 -5.93 -10.64 2.97
N ILE A 119 -5.17 -11.61 3.45
CA ILE A 119 -5.31 -12.13 4.82
C ILE A 119 -3.96 -12.16 5.53
N ARG A 120 -3.93 -11.67 6.76
CA ARG A 120 -2.81 -11.82 7.67
C ARG A 120 -3.29 -12.75 8.79
N SER A 121 -2.80 -13.98 8.78
CA SER A 121 -3.13 -15.00 9.76
C SER A 121 -1.88 -15.58 10.41
N ASP A 122 -1.99 -15.88 11.69
CA ASP A 122 -1.01 -16.63 12.47
C ASP A 122 -1.75 -17.73 13.26
N ASP A 123 -1.57 -19.02 12.99
CA ASP A 123 -0.62 -19.63 12.04
C ASP A 123 -1.23 -20.02 10.68
N GLY A 124 -2.32 -20.79 10.72
CA GLY A 124 -2.99 -21.36 9.56
C GLY A 124 -4.45 -20.97 9.52
N VAL A 125 -5.06 -20.98 8.33
CA VAL A 125 -6.40 -20.43 8.15
C VAL A 125 -7.16 -21.10 7.00
N VAL A 126 -8.47 -21.26 7.19
CA VAL A 126 -9.44 -21.55 6.12
C VAL A 126 -10.49 -20.45 6.08
N VAL A 127 -10.82 -19.98 4.88
CA VAL A 127 -11.81 -18.93 4.65
C VAL A 127 -12.95 -19.47 3.80
N TYR A 128 -14.16 -19.23 4.26
CA TYR A 128 -15.40 -19.64 3.63
C TYR A 128 -16.23 -18.41 3.23
N LEU A 129 -16.70 -18.37 1.99
CA LEU A 129 -17.69 -17.40 1.52
C LEU A 129 -19.03 -18.12 1.34
N ASN A 130 -20.03 -17.71 2.13
CA ASN A 130 -21.37 -18.30 2.12
C ASN A 130 -21.36 -19.84 2.25
N GLY A 131 -20.47 -20.38 3.09
CA GLY A 131 -20.31 -21.81 3.33
C GLY A 131 -19.40 -22.55 2.34
N THR A 132 -18.88 -21.89 1.30
CA THR A 132 -17.93 -22.49 0.34
C THR A 132 -16.50 -22.09 0.71
N GLU A 133 -15.60 -23.05 0.86
CA GLU A 133 -14.17 -22.77 1.05
C GLU A 133 -13.61 -22.05 -0.18
N ILE A 134 -13.02 -20.87 0.03
CA ILE A 134 -12.48 -20.01 -1.04
C ILE A 134 -10.97 -19.74 -0.91
N ALA A 135 -10.40 -19.96 0.28
CA ALA A 135 -8.97 -19.85 0.51
C ALA A 135 -8.54 -20.72 1.69
N ARG A 136 -7.33 -21.24 1.61
CA ARG A 136 -6.66 -22.00 2.68
C ARG A 136 -5.18 -21.63 2.65
N ASN A 137 -4.60 -21.36 3.82
CA ASN A 137 -3.17 -21.13 3.97
C ASN A 137 -2.62 -21.90 5.16
N ASN A 138 -1.40 -22.44 5.00
CA ASN A 138 -0.64 -23.08 6.06
C ASN A 138 -1.41 -24.19 6.82
N LEU A 139 -2.29 -24.92 6.13
CA LEU A 139 -3.04 -26.07 6.65
C LEU A 139 -2.94 -27.27 5.70
N PRO A 140 -3.01 -28.52 6.20
CA PRO A 140 -2.97 -29.71 5.35
C PRO A 140 -4.15 -29.73 4.39
N ALA A 141 -4.01 -30.45 3.27
CA ALA A 141 -5.15 -30.73 2.39
C ALA A 141 -6.15 -31.69 3.04
N GLY A 142 -7.41 -31.67 2.58
CA GLY A 142 -8.46 -32.55 3.07
C GLY A 142 -9.33 -31.91 4.15
N GLN A 143 -10.07 -32.75 4.88
CA GLN A 143 -11.01 -32.31 5.91
C GLN A 143 -10.28 -31.60 7.05
N VAL A 144 -10.69 -30.38 7.35
CA VAL A 144 -10.23 -29.63 8.52
C VAL A 144 -11.16 -29.92 9.69
N THR A 145 -10.56 -30.15 10.84
CA THR A 145 -11.23 -30.37 12.12
C THR A 145 -10.71 -29.36 13.14
N PRO A 146 -11.41 -29.14 14.26
CA PRO A 146 -10.95 -28.25 15.33
C PRO A 146 -9.59 -28.63 15.94
N GLN A 147 -9.08 -29.83 15.67
CA GLN A 147 -7.79 -30.35 16.12
C GLN A 147 -6.72 -30.37 15.00
N THR A 148 -7.08 -29.92 13.80
CA THR A 148 -6.10 -29.77 12.71
C THR A 148 -5.14 -28.65 13.07
N THR A 149 -3.85 -28.92 13.04
CA THR A 149 -2.80 -27.91 13.29
C THR A 149 -2.36 -27.27 12.00
N ALA A 150 -1.87 -26.03 12.08
CA ALA A 150 -1.12 -25.45 10.98
C ALA A 150 0.12 -26.30 10.63
N VAL A 151 0.54 -26.25 9.36
CA VAL A 151 1.67 -27.05 8.85
C VAL A 151 2.99 -26.53 9.41
N ASN A 152 3.14 -25.21 9.48
CA ASN A 152 4.30 -24.54 10.02
C ASN A 152 3.87 -23.56 11.12
N ALA A 153 4.68 -23.44 12.17
CA ALA A 153 4.62 -22.27 13.02
C ALA A 153 5.21 -21.07 12.26
N LEU A 154 4.47 -19.99 12.16
CA LEU A 154 4.92 -18.72 11.62
C LEU A 154 5.69 -17.95 12.70
N GLY A 155 6.48 -16.99 12.25
CA GLY A 155 7.42 -16.26 13.09
C GLY A 155 7.95 -15.03 12.38
N GLY A 156 8.08 -13.92 13.10
CA GLY A 156 8.79 -12.74 12.64
C GLY A 156 8.14 -12.07 11.42
N VAL A 157 8.86 -11.93 10.31
CA VAL A 157 8.33 -11.20 9.13
C VAL A 157 7.21 -11.97 8.40
N LEU A 158 7.15 -13.29 8.54
CA LEU A 158 6.12 -14.12 7.90
C LEU A 158 4.73 -13.84 8.47
N GLU A 159 4.63 -13.65 9.78
CA GLU A 159 3.37 -13.31 10.47
C GLU A 159 2.83 -11.94 10.04
N ARG A 160 3.66 -11.10 9.42
CA ARG A 160 3.32 -9.72 9.03
C ARG A 160 2.87 -9.59 7.57
N LEU A 161 3.08 -10.63 6.77
CA LEU A 161 2.70 -10.64 5.37
C LEU A 161 1.19 -10.88 5.23
N TYR A 162 0.52 -9.98 4.51
CA TYR A 162 -0.80 -10.27 3.96
C TYR A 162 -0.65 -11.21 2.76
N GLN A 163 -1.10 -12.45 2.90
CA GLN A 163 -1.20 -13.39 1.78
C GLN A 163 -2.36 -13.00 0.87
N ARG A 164 -2.18 -13.16 -0.44
CA ARG A 164 -3.10 -12.69 -1.48
C ARG A 164 -3.72 -13.87 -2.23
N PHE A 165 -5.04 -13.93 -2.20
CA PHE A 165 -5.84 -14.87 -2.98
C PHE A 165 -6.69 -14.13 -4.01
N THR A 166 -6.63 -14.58 -5.26
CA THR A 166 -7.56 -14.14 -6.33
C THR A 166 -8.61 -15.21 -6.50
N ILE A 167 -9.89 -14.84 -6.30
CA ILE A 167 -10.99 -15.77 -6.15
C ILE A 167 -12.10 -15.37 -7.14
N PRO A 168 -12.69 -16.30 -7.91
CA PRO A 168 -13.91 -16.02 -8.67
C PRO A 168 -15.03 -15.50 -7.77
N ALA A 169 -15.80 -14.51 -8.21
CA ALA A 169 -16.91 -13.97 -7.44
C ALA A 169 -18.19 -14.86 -7.50
N ASP A 170 -18.09 -16.11 -7.93
CA ASP A 170 -19.23 -16.99 -8.22
C ASP A 170 -20.07 -17.31 -6.96
N SER A 171 -19.43 -17.38 -5.79
CA SER A 171 -20.10 -17.61 -4.50
C SER A 171 -20.70 -16.34 -3.90
N LEU A 172 -20.49 -15.17 -4.52
CA LEU A 172 -21.00 -13.88 -4.07
C LEU A 172 -22.48 -13.73 -4.46
N LYS A 173 -23.29 -13.23 -3.54
CA LYS A 173 -24.73 -13.01 -3.75
C LYS A 173 -25.04 -11.52 -3.69
N ALA A 174 -26.06 -11.07 -4.41
CA ALA A 174 -26.64 -9.76 -4.17
C ALA A 174 -27.23 -9.70 -2.74
N GLY A 175 -27.05 -8.59 -2.04
CA GLY A 175 -27.45 -8.43 -0.64
C GLY A 175 -26.40 -8.95 0.34
N THR A 176 -26.86 -9.57 1.43
CA THR A 176 -26.00 -10.00 2.53
C THR A 176 -25.20 -11.25 2.18
N ASN A 177 -23.90 -11.19 2.41
CA ASN A 177 -22.95 -12.29 2.32
C ASN A 177 -22.29 -12.51 3.67
N LEU A 178 -21.81 -13.73 3.91
CA LEU A 178 -21.05 -14.11 5.09
C LEU A 178 -19.66 -14.55 4.67
N LEU A 179 -18.64 -13.92 5.26
CA LEU A 179 -17.29 -14.44 5.29
C LEU A 179 -17.07 -15.10 6.65
N ALA A 180 -16.68 -16.37 6.64
CA ALA A 180 -16.38 -17.17 7.82
C ALA A 180 -14.93 -17.62 7.77
N VAL A 181 -14.24 -17.62 8.90
CA VAL A 181 -12.81 -17.93 8.99
C VAL A 181 -12.59 -18.85 10.19
N GLU A 182 -11.87 -19.96 10.00
CA GLU A 182 -11.28 -20.73 11.10
C GLU A 182 -9.77 -20.58 11.04
N LEU A 183 -9.19 -20.19 12.16
CA LEU A 183 -7.76 -20.03 12.33
C LEU A 183 -7.25 -21.14 13.23
N HIS A 184 -6.15 -21.75 12.84
CA HIS A 184 -5.54 -22.91 13.47
C HIS A 184 -4.08 -22.59 13.84
N GLN A 185 -3.72 -22.83 15.10
CA GLN A 185 -2.37 -22.72 15.61
C GLN A 185 -1.56 -23.98 15.24
N ALA A 186 -0.26 -23.83 15.01
CA ALA A 186 0.65 -24.93 14.76
C ALA A 186 0.88 -25.77 16.02
N ASN A 187 0.71 -25.17 17.22
CA ASN A 187 0.88 -25.86 18.48
C ASN A 187 -0.03 -25.29 19.61
N PRO A 188 -0.43 -26.11 20.60
CA PRO A 188 -1.29 -25.67 21.73
C PRO A 188 -0.66 -24.69 22.71
N ARG A 189 0.67 -24.47 22.62
CA ARG A 189 1.41 -23.56 23.51
C ARG A 189 1.80 -22.26 22.82
N SER A 190 1.15 -21.94 21.70
CA SER A 190 1.41 -20.71 20.98
C SER A 190 1.22 -19.50 21.89
N THR A 191 2.10 -18.52 21.72
CA THR A 191 2.15 -17.29 22.51
C THR A 191 1.30 -16.18 21.94
N ASP A 192 0.83 -16.37 20.71
CA ASP A 192 0.15 -15.40 19.87
C ASP A 192 -0.91 -16.06 18.97
N LEU A 193 -1.76 -15.18 18.46
CA LEU A 193 -2.72 -15.43 17.40
C LEU A 193 -2.99 -14.09 16.75
N TYR A 194 -3.11 -14.06 15.43
CA TYR A 194 -3.45 -12.82 14.73
C TYR A 194 -4.36 -13.10 13.54
N LEU A 195 -5.43 -12.31 13.42
CA LEU A 195 -6.28 -12.25 12.25
C LEU A 195 -6.59 -10.80 11.87
N ASP A 196 -6.22 -10.43 10.66
CA ASP A 196 -6.74 -9.25 9.97
C ASP A 196 -6.94 -9.58 8.48
N LEU A 197 -7.87 -8.90 7.83
CA LEU A 197 -8.34 -9.28 6.49
C LEU A 197 -8.88 -8.08 5.71
N ILE A 198 -8.65 -8.10 4.40
CA ILE A 198 -9.25 -7.19 3.43
C ILE A 198 -9.91 -8.02 2.34
N LEU A 199 -11.16 -7.68 1.98
CA LEU A 199 -11.83 -8.25 0.82
C LEU A 199 -12.18 -7.12 -0.16
N ARG A 200 -11.69 -7.25 -1.40
CA ARG A 200 -11.96 -6.31 -2.50
C ARG A 200 -12.67 -7.02 -3.64
N GLY A 201 -13.62 -6.34 -4.27
CA GLY A 201 -14.30 -6.79 -5.47
C GLY A 201 -13.89 -5.99 -6.71
N TYR A 202 -13.82 -6.68 -7.83
CA TYR A 202 -13.51 -6.14 -9.17
C TYR A 202 -14.55 -6.65 -10.18
N GLN A 203 -14.90 -5.82 -11.16
CA GLN A 203 -15.81 -6.18 -12.25
C GLN A 203 -15.15 -7.08 -13.30
N SER A 204 -13.81 -7.08 -13.36
CA SER A 204 -13.08 -8.01 -14.24
C SER A 204 -11.67 -8.33 -13.74
N ALA A 205 -11.10 -9.45 -14.21
CA ALA A 205 -9.70 -9.78 -13.96
C ALA A 205 -8.72 -8.78 -14.61
N ALA A 206 -9.17 -8.00 -15.60
CA ALA A 206 -8.34 -6.97 -16.23
C ALA A 206 -8.06 -5.80 -15.29
N GLU A 207 -8.97 -5.49 -14.36
CA GLU A 207 -8.82 -4.40 -13.39
C GLU A 207 -7.76 -4.70 -12.32
N LEU A 208 -7.40 -5.97 -12.13
CA LEU A 208 -6.30 -6.37 -11.24
C LEU A 208 -4.94 -5.90 -11.77
N ARG A 209 -4.85 -5.57 -13.07
CA ARG A 209 -3.62 -5.14 -13.70
C ARG A 209 -3.60 -3.62 -13.85
N PRO A 210 -2.64 -2.93 -13.25
CA PRO A 210 -2.58 -1.48 -13.35
C PRO A 210 -2.13 -1.06 -14.76
N ILE A 211 -2.81 -0.06 -15.30
CA ILE A 211 -2.56 0.51 -16.63
C ILE A 211 -1.96 1.90 -16.47
N LEU A 212 -0.78 2.11 -17.06
CA LEU A 212 -0.11 3.39 -17.11
C LEU A 212 -0.74 4.27 -18.19
N LYS A 213 -1.57 5.23 -17.76
CA LYS A 213 -2.23 6.19 -18.67
C LYS A 213 -1.24 7.24 -19.17
N THR A 214 -1.57 7.87 -20.30
CA THR A 214 -0.70 8.78 -21.06
C THR A 214 -0.05 9.87 -20.22
N GLU A 215 -0.81 10.52 -19.33
CA GLU A 215 -0.33 11.64 -18.51
C GLU A 215 0.80 11.23 -17.54
N GLN A 216 0.78 9.99 -17.05
CA GLN A 216 1.76 9.46 -16.11
C GLN A 216 2.99 8.89 -16.82
N GLN A 217 2.91 8.67 -18.14
CA GLN A 217 3.97 7.98 -18.88
C GLN A 217 5.29 8.75 -18.91
N GLN A 218 5.28 10.09 -18.87
CA GLN A 218 6.53 10.84 -18.94
C GLN A 218 7.44 10.54 -17.74
N ALA A 219 6.90 10.67 -16.53
CA ALA A 219 7.64 10.37 -15.30
C ALA A 219 8.11 8.91 -15.25
N ALA A 220 7.24 7.97 -15.65
CA ALA A 220 7.59 6.56 -15.67
C ALA A 220 8.67 6.23 -16.72
N ARG A 221 8.60 6.85 -17.91
CA ARG A 221 9.64 6.72 -18.95
C ARG A 221 10.96 7.29 -18.47
N ASP A 222 10.98 8.52 -17.96
CA ASP A 222 12.21 9.18 -17.49
C ASP A 222 12.86 8.37 -16.38
N TYR A 223 12.09 7.91 -15.40
CA TYR A 223 12.63 7.05 -14.35
C TYR A 223 13.12 5.72 -14.91
N HIS A 224 12.42 5.16 -15.89
CA HIS A 224 12.81 3.90 -16.51
C HIS A 224 14.11 4.01 -17.30
N THR A 225 14.23 5.00 -18.19
CA THR A 225 15.32 5.12 -19.17
C THR A 225 16.48 5.98 -18.69
N GLN A 226 16.20 7.01 -17.88
CA GLN A 226 17.22 7.95 -17.38
C GLN A 226 17.57 7.71 -15.91
N HIS A 227 16.83 6.83 -15.23
CA HIS A 227 16.99 6.58 -13.79
C HIS A 227 16.80 7.82 -12.92
N TYR A 228 16.07 8.80 -13.45
CA TYR A 228 15.93 10.13 -12.88
C TYR A 228 14.57 10.71 -13.25
N ILE A 229 13.88 11.29 -12.27
CA ILE A 229 12.71 12.15 -12.47
C ILE A 229 13.10 13.54 -12.01
N ALA A 230 13.01 14.51 -12.91
CA ALA A 230 13.41 15.89 -12.64
C ALA A 230 12.62 16.51 -11.48
N PRO A 231 13.19 17.50 -10.76
CA PRO A 231 12.54 18.12 -9.61
C PRO A 231 11.13 18.64 -9.88
N GLN A 232 10.93 19.25 -11.05
CA GLN A 232 9.67 19.86 -11.45
C GLN A 232 8.65 18.87 -12.03
N LEU A 233 9.09 17.67 -12.41
CA LEU A 233 8.18 16.65 -12.93
C LEU A 233 7.46 15.97 -11.76
N LYS A 234 6.13 16.15 -11.72
CA LYS A 234 5.29 15.66 -10.62
C LYS A 234 4.87 14.21 -10.85
N ILE A 235 4.77 13.46 -9.76
CA ILE A 235 4.21 12.10 -9.77
C ILE A 235 2.69 12.18 -9.63
N LEU A 236 1.98 11.94 -10.73
CA LEU A 236 0.51 12.02 -10.79
C LEU A 236 -0.16 10.72 -10.35
N ASP A 237 -1.46 10.80 -10.04
CA ASP A 237 -2.28 9.63 -9.73
C ASP A 237 -2.31 8.64 -10.91
N GLY A 238 -2.18 7.35 -10.63
CA GLY A 238 -1.99 6.31 -11.62
C GLY A 238 -0.55 6.09 -12.08
N TYR A 239 0.44 6.78 -11.49
CA TYR A 239 1.86 6.47 -11.74
C TYR A 239 2.18 5.06 -11.25
N ILE A 240 3.02 4.35 -12.00
CA ILE A 240 3.43 2.97 -11.72
C ILE A 240 4.94 2.85 -11.75
N ASP A 241 5.52 2.27 -10.70
CA ASP A 241 6.91 1.80 -10.68
C ASP A 241 6.94 0.30 -10.37
N GLY A 242 7.52 -0.49 -11.27
CA GLY A 242 7.79 -1.93 -11.09
C GLY A 242 9.27 -2.24 -10.87
N GLY A 243 10.10 -1.23 -10.63
CA GLY A 243 11.55 -1.37 -10.55
C GLY A 243 12.24 -1.38 -11.92
N ARG A 244 13.53 -1.74 -11.95
CA ARG A 244 14.37 -1.66 -13.17
C ARG A 244 13.91 -2.57 -14.30
N GLY A 245 13.38 -3.74 -13.96
CA GLY A 245 12.90 -4.72 -14.93
C GLY A 245 11.45 -4.53 -15.36
N MET A 246 10.79 -3.43 -14.96
CA MET A 246 9.43 -3.14 -15.38
C MET A 246 9.36 -2.97 -16.90
N GLN A 247 8.37 -3.61 -17.51
CA GLN A 247 8.05 -3.44 -18.93
C GLN A 247 6.67 -2.79 -19.05
N VAL A 248 6.50 -1.98 -20.11
CA VAL A 248 5.23 -1.34 -20.44
C VAL A 248 4.94 -1.64 -21.90
N ASP A 249 3.78 -2.22 -22.18
CA ASP A 249 3.35 -2.48 -23.56
C ASP A 249 2.76 -1.22 -24.23
N PRO A 250 2.49 -1.24 -25.56
CA PRO A 250 1.92 -0.08 -26.25
C PRO A 250 0.53 0.37 -25.74
N ARG A 251 -0.18 -0.48 -24.99
CA ARG A 251 -1.48 -0.16 -24.37
C ARG A 251 -1.32 0.38 -22.94
N GLY A 252 -0.09 0.53 -22.45
CA GLY A 252 0.21 0.97 -21.09
C GLY A 252 0.11 -0.15 -20.05
N GLN A 253 -0.08 -1.41 -20.44
CA GLN A 253 -0.09 -2.50 -19.47
C GLN A 253 1.33 -2.72 -18.94
N THR A 254 1.44 -2.71 -17.61
CA THR A 254 2.73 -2.84 -16.93
C THR A 254 2.96 -4.28 -16.50
N ARG A 255 4.21 -4.73 -16.58
CA ARG A 255 4.64 -6.03 -16.07
C ARG A 255 5.96 -5.94 -15.32
N SER A 256 6.10 -6.71 -14.25
CA SER A 256 7.37 -6.80 -13.51
C SER A 256 7.48 -8.15 -12.77
N ARG A 257 8.71 -8.54 -12.43
CA ARG A 257 8.97 -9.64 -11.48
C ARG A 257 8.82 -9.21 -10.01
N ARG A 258 8.34 -8.00 -9.78
CA ARG A 258 8.16 -7.36 -8.49
C ARG A 258 6.76 -6.77 -8.40
N GLU A 259 6.40 -6.33 -7.21
CA GLU A 259 5.26 -5.48 -6.96
C GLU A 259 5.32 -4.21 -7.85
N LEU A 260 4.17 -3.88 -8.45
CA LEU A 260 3.93 -2.68 -9.23
C LEU A 260 3.39 -1.63 -8.25
N ILE A 261 4.27 -0.74 -7.77
CA ILE A 261 3.92 0.32 -6.83
C ILE A 261 3.10 1.37 -7.58
N ILE A 262 1.95 1.72 -7.04
CA ILE A 262 1.02 2.67 -7.62
C ILE A 262 0.91 3.88 -6.70
N VAL A 263 1.02 5.08 -7.27
CA VAL A 263 0.65 6.32 -6.58
C VAL A 263 -0.77 6.67 -6.98
N ASP A 264 -1.71 6.70 -6.04
CA ASP A 264 -3.11 7.04 -6.29
C ASP A 264 -3.70 7.72 -5.05
N ARG A 265 -3.72 9.05 -5.06
CA ARG A 265 -4.17 9.86 -3.90
C ARG A 265 -5.66 9.71 -3.61
N GLN A 266 -6.44 9.19 -4.56
CA GLN A 266 -7.89 9.05 -4.41
C GLN A 266 -8.27 7.72 -3.78
N ARG A 267 -7.61 6.63 -4.19
CA ARG A 267 -7.90 5.28 -3.71
C ARG A 267 -7.08 4.85 -2.49
N ASP A 268 -5.97 5.53 -2.19
CA ASP A 268 -5.05 5.16 -1.11
C ASP A 268 -5.28 6.03 0.16
N PRO A 269 -6.08 5.57 1.13
CA PRO A 269 -6.32 6.31 2.37
C PRO A 269 -5.07 6.40 3.26
N SER A 270 -4.13 5.47 3.14
CA SER A 270 -2.87 5.53 3.87
C SER A 270 -1.95 6.61 3.30
N LEU A 271 -1.87 6.72 1.97
CA LEU A 271 -1.20 7.84 1.32
C LEU A 271 -1.85 9.17 1.69
N GLN A 272 -3.18 9.27 1.75
CA GLN A 272 -3.86 10.50 2.18
C GLN A 272 -3.36 11.00 3.55
N LYS A 273 -3.20 10.12 4.53
CA LYS A 273 -2.62 10.48 5.85
C LYS A 273 -1.18 11.00 5.73
N HIS A 274 -0.38 10.43 4.85
CA HIS A 274 0.98 10.91 4.60
C HIS A 274 0.98 12.29 3.94
N LEU A 275 0.07 12.55 2.99
CA LEU A 275 -0.09 13.87 2.35
C LEU A 275 -0.56 14.93 3.35
N GLU A 276 -1.50 14.58 4.24
CA GLU A 276 -1.96 15.45 5.33
C GLU A 276 -0.80 15.85 6.25
N PHE A 277 0.05 14.90 6.63
CA PHE A 277 1.26 15.19 7.40
C PHE A 277 2.18 16.17 6.63
N ALA A 278 2.42 15.94 5.35
CA ALA A 278 3.27 16.81 4.53
C ALA A 278 2.72 18.25 4.42
N ARG A 279 1.39 18.41 4.42
CA ARG A 279 0.69 19.71 4.40
C ARG A 279 0.50 20.33 5.79
N SER A 280 0.85 19.61 6.86
CA SER A 280 0.65 20.09 8.22
C SER A 280 1.45 21.36 8.52
N GLN A 281 0.95 22.17 9.45
CA GLN A 281 1.64 23.39 9.89
C GLN A 281 3.04 23.10 10.45
N GLU A 282 3.22 21.95 11.10
CA GLU A 282 4.51 21.51 11.64
C GLU A 282 5.56 21.32 10.53
N VAL A 283 5.16 20.85 9.36
CA VAL A 283 6.06 20.75 8.19
C VAL A 283 6.14 22.11 7.49
N MET A 284 5.02 22.71 7.13
CA MET A 284 4.97 23.88 6.26
C MET A 284 5.59 25.15 6.86
N SER A 285 5.69 25.25 8.19
CA SER A 285 6.35 26.36 8.88
C SER A 285 7.89 26.30 8.85
N LEU A 286 8.47 25.16 8.45
CA LEU A 286 9.91 24.96 8.43
C LEU A 286 10.56 25.49 7.13
N PRO A 287 11.83 25.95 7.19
CA PRO A 287 12.60 26.23 5.97
C PRO A 287 12.80 24.95 5.14
N PRO A 288 13.04 25.04 3.81
CA PRO A 288 13.04 23.90 2.89
C PRO A 288 13.88 22.68 3.32
N GLU A 289 15.09 22.90 3.83
CA GLU A 289 15.97 21.83 4.31
C GLU A 289 15.39 21.11 5.54
N LYS A 290 14.83 21.87 6.48
CA LYS A 290 14.20 21.30 7.69
C LYS A 290 12.89 20.60 7.33
N ARG A 291 12.15 21.07 6.32
CA ARG A 291 11.01 20.32 5.73
C ARG A 291 11.46 18.97 5.20
N ALA A 292 12.49 18.95 4.36
CA ALA A 292 13.02 17.71 3.80
C ALA A 292 13.48 16.73 4.90
N LEU A 293 14.21 17.22 5.90
CA LEU A 293 14.63 16.38 7.03
C LEU A 293 13.43 15.82 7.81
N LYS A 294 12.43 16.65 8.10
CA LYS A 294 11.22 16.24 8.83
C LYS A 294 10.42 15.18 8.07
N LEU A 295 10.24 15.36 6.76
CA LEU A 295 9.60 14.36 5.89
C LEU A 295 10.39 13.06 5.84
N ALA A 296 11.72 13.12 5.73
CA ALA A 296 12.57 11.94 5.70
C ALA A 296 12.46 11.13 7.01
N GLN A 297 12.47 11.81 8.17
CA GLN A 297 12.29 11.19 9.47
C GLN A 297 10.91 10.53 9.63
N TYR A 298 9.86 11.24 9.20
CA TYR A 298 8.50 10.71 9.22
C TYR A 298 8.36 9.44 8.35
N ILE A 299 8.89 9.47 7.13
CA ILE A 299 8.84 8.31 6.23
C ILE A 299 9.65 7.15 6.81
N ASP A 300 10.85 7.40 7.33
CA ASP A 300 11.65 6.37 7.97
C ASP A 300 10.89 5.69 9.11
N GLN A 301 10.25 6.46 9.99
CA GLN A 301 9.43 5.90 11.07
C GLN A 301 8.23 5.12 10.54
N SER A 302 7.55 5.63 9.52
CA SER A 302 6.35 4.98 8.96
C SER A 302 6.64 3.69 8.20
N MET A 303 7.86 3.52 7.69
CA MET A 303 8.28 2.40 6.83
C MET A 303 9.31 1.46 7.47
N SER A 304 9.57 1.58 8.77
CA SER A 304 10.51 0.72 9.51
C SER A 304 9.78 -0.20 10.48
N LEU A 305 10.10 -1.50 10.43
CA LEU A 305 9.61 -2.49 11.40
C LEU A 305 10.28 -2.40 12.77
N ASP A 306 11.54 -1.98 12.77
CA ASP A 306 12.36 -1.86 13.95
C ASP A 306 13.32 -0.68 13.78
N GLN A 307 13.87 -0.18 14.88
CA GLN A 307 14.76 0.98 14.86
C GLN A 307 16.03 0.77 14.01
N GLN A 308 16.41 -0.46 13.70
CA GLN A 308 17.63 -0.81 12.98
C GLN A 308 17.36 -1.33 11.56
N ASN A 309 16.10 -1.38 11.11
CA ASN A 309 15.69 -1.94 9.83
C ASN A 309 16.21 -3.37 9.57
N ARG A 310 16.43 -4.18 10.62
CA ARG A 310 17.03 -5.52 10.49
C ARG A 310 16.13 -6.45 9.66
N ALA A 311 14.82 -6.35 9.87
CA ALA A 311 13.82 -7.18 9.21
C ALA A 311 13.35 -6.63 7.85
N THR A 312 13.71 -5.39 7.49
CA THR A 312 13.14 -4.67 6.35
C THR A 312 13.39 -5.36 5.00
N MET A 313 14.59 -5.92 4.78
CA MET A 313 14.87 -6.64 3.53
C MET A 313 14.06 -7.93 3.43
N ALA A 314 14.01 -8.72 4.50
CA ALA A 314 13.29 -9.99 4.51
C ALA A 314 11.78 -9.77 4.28
N ALA A 315 11.19 -8.78 4.94
CA ALA A 315 9.79 -8.40 4.76
C ALA A 315 9.46 -8.04 3.30
N VAL A 316 10.32 -7.25 2.65
CA VAL A 316 10.07 -6.83 1.26
C VAL A 316 10.40 -7.92 0.23
N VAL A 317 11.31 -8.85 0.54
CA VAL A 317 11.48 -10.06 -0.29
C VAL A 317 10.18 -10.87 -0.29
N LEU A 318 9.58 -11.09 0.88
CA LEU A 318 8.27 -11.76 0.98
C LEU A 318 7.16 -11.01 0.24
N LEU A 319 7.11 -9.68 0.38
CA LEU A 319 6.19 -8.85 -0.41
C LEU A 319 6.43 -9.04 -1.92
N THR A 320 7.69 -9.05 -2.35
CA THR A 320 8.05 -9.19 -3.76
C THR A 320 7.56 -10.53 -4.31
N ASP A 321 7.77 -11.62 -3.57
CA ASP A 321 7.39 -12.96 -3.97
C ASP A 321 5.86 -13.11 -4.05
N GLU A 322 5.14 -12.59 -3.05
CA GLU A 322 3.68 -12.68 -2.95
C GLU A 322 2.96 -11.74 -3.94
N TYR A 323 3.50 -10.55 -4.18
CA TYR A 323 2.87 -9.49 -4.99
C TYR A 323 3.57 -9.27 -6.33
N ALA A 324 4.38 -10.22 -6.80
CA ALA A 324 5.02 -10.14 -8.12
C ALA A 324 3.96 -9.87 -9.21
N ASN A 325 4.19 -8.82 -10.00
CA ASN A 325 3.28 -8.40 -11.07
C ASN A 325 1.88 -7.96 -10.61
N GLN A 326 1.67 -7.73 -9.31
CA GLN A 326 0.43 -7.21 -8.74
C GLN A 326 0.57 -5.72 -8.43
N GLY A 327 -0.53 -4.99 -8.58
CA GLY A 327 -0.61 -3.60 -8.13
C GLY A 327 -0.61 -3.49 -6.61
N VAL A 328 0.25 -2.64 -6.06
CA VAL A 328 0.32 -2.29 -4.64
C VAL A 328 0.28 -0.78 -4.51
N LEU A 329 -0.69 -0.23 -3.77
CA LEU A 329 -0.72 1.20 -3.47
C LEU A 329 0.45 1.54 -2.53
N ILE A 330 1.14 2.66 -2.79
CA ILE A 330 2.36 3.03 -2.04
C ILE A 330 2.12 3.14 -0.53
N GLY A 331 0.95 3.63 -0.11
CA GLY A 331 0.57 3.74 1.30
C GLY A 331 0.24 2.40 1.95
N GLU A 332 -0.01 1.34 1.17
CA GLU A 332 -0.34 0.01 1.68
C GLU A 332 0.90 -0.87 1.90
N VAL A 333 2.07 -0.50 1.36
CA VAL A 333 3.30 -1.33 1.45
C VAL A 333 3.60 -1.81 2.87
N THR A 334 3.50 -0.89 3.84
CA THR A 334 3.78 -1.17 5.25
C THR A 334 2.64 -1.93 5.92
N GLN A 335 1.41 -1.75 5.45
CA GLN A 335 0.29 -2.59 5.89
C GLN A 335 0.46 -4.04 5.42
N LEU A 336 0.95 -4.25 4.19
CA LEU A 336 1.02 -5.57 3.58
C LEU A 336 2.19 -6.43 4.07
N CYS A 337 3.32 -5.83 4.46
CA CYS A 337 4.50 -6.60 4.92
C CYS A 337 5.23 -5.97 6.11
N GLY A 338 4.79 -4.81 6.60
CA GLY A 338 5.37 -4.13 7.75
C GLY A 338 6.50 -3.13 7.46
N ALA A 339 7.18 -3.21 6.31
CA ALA A 339 8.32 -2.34 6.00
C ALA A 339 8.39 -1.89 4.54
N GLY A 340 9.13 -0.82 4.28
CA GLY A 340 9.47 -0.38 2.93
C GLY A 340 10.99 -0.21 2.73
N VAL A 341 11.50 -0.62 1.57
CA VAL A 341 12.90 -0.38 1.14
C VAL A 341 13.10 0.97 0.42
N CYS A 342 14.34 1.24 -0.02
CA CYS A 342 14.76 2.47 -0.70
C CYS A 342 13.80 2.96 -1.80
N ARG A 343 13.33 2.09 -2.71
CA ARG A 343 12.38 2.50 -3.79
C ARG A 343 11.05 3.02 -3.25
N HIS A 344 10.51 2.40 -2.21
CA HIS A 344 9.25 2.80 -1.58
C HIS A 344 9.43 4.15 -0.89
N ARG A 345 10.50 4.26 -0.09
CA ARG A 345 10.81 5.46 0.70
C ARG A 345 11.11 6.66 -0.19
N ALA A 346 11.90 6.48 -1.24
CA ALA A 346 12.27 7.57 -2.15
C ALA A 346 11.09 8.03 -3.01
N LEU A 347 10.23 7.10 -3.46
CA LEU A 347 9.01 7.44 -4.18
C LEU A 347 8.02 8.18 -3.29
N LEU A 348 7.77 7.68 -2.07
CA LEU A 348 6.92 8.38 -1.11
C LEU A 348 7.49 9.75 -0.76
N PHE A 349 8.80 9.87 -0.54
CA PHE A 349 9.45 11.15 -0.29
C PHE A 349 9.25 12.14 -1.42
N LYS A 350 9.41 11.71 -2.69
CA LYS A 350 9.13 12.56 -3.85
C LYS A 350 7.70 13.07 -3.85
N VAL A 351 6.72 12.20 -3.61
CA VAL A 351 5.30 12.56 -3.54
C VAL A 351 5.02 13.56 -2.41
N LEU A 352 5.53 13.32 -1.20
CA LEU A 352 5.32 14.21 -0.06
C LEU A 352 6.07 15.53 -0.19
N ALA A 353 7.27 15.51 -0.78
CA ALA A 353 8.05 16.72 -1.04
C ALA A 353 7.34 17.65 -2.03
N ASP A 354 6.68 17.09 -3.05
CA ASP A 354 5.86 17.86 -3.98
C ASP A 354 4.70 18.57 -3.25
N GLU A 355 4.03 17.90 -2.32
CA GLU A 355 2.98 18.50 -1.47
C GLU A 355 3.51 19.56 -0.51
N ALA A 356 4.70 19.33 0.02
CA ALA A 356 5.37 20.26 0.92
C ALA A 356 6.03 21.43 0.18
N GLY A 357 5.86 21.58 -1.14
CA GLY A 357 6.42 22.68 -1.92
C GLY A 357 7.95 22.67 -1.99
N LEU A 358 8.54 21.49 -2.14
CA LEU A 358 9.97 21.28 -2.34
C LEU A 358 10.27 20.83 -3.77
N ASP A 359 11.36 21.32 -4.35
CA ASP A 359 11.86 20.89 -5.64
C ASP A 359 12.76 19.67 -5.46
N VAL A 360 12.21 18.47 -5.66
CA VAL A 360 12.90 17.21 -5.36
C VAL A 360 12.92 16.29 -6.56
N ALA A 361 14.10 15.82 -6.95
CA ALA A 361 14.25 14.74 -7.93
C ALA A 361 14.03 13.37 -7.28
N LEU A 362 13.59 12.38 -8.07
CA LEU A 362 13.63 10.96 -7.70
C LEU A 362 14.72 10.27 -8.53
N VAL A 363 15.66 9.60 -7.86
CA VAL A 363 16.84 9.02 -8.49
C VAL A 363 16.95 7.54 -8.14
N ARG A 364 17.37 6.72 -9.11
CA ARG A 364 17.77 5.33 -8.87
C ARG A 364 19.15 5.04 -9.45
N GLY A 365 19.86 4.15 -8.80
CA GLY A 365 21.23 3.80 -9.17
C GLY A 365 21.74 2.73 -8.23
N ASN A 366 23.04 2.54 -8.10
CA ASN A 366 23.60 1.63 -7.12
C ASN A 366 24.15 2.41 -5.92
N TYR A 367 24.16 1.80 -4.75
CA TYR A 367 24.82 2.34 -3.56
C TYR A 367 25.91 1.39 -3.09
N GLY A 368 27.12 1.92 -2.87
CA GLY A 368 28.27 1.11 -2.48
C GLY A 368 29.57 1.65 -3.06
N ASP A 369 30.48 0.75 -3.38
CA ASP A 369 31.74 1.02 -4.06
C ASP A 369 31.92 0.08 -5.26
N ALA A 370 33.07 0.19 -5.94
CA ALA A 370 33.38 -0.62 -7.11
C ALA A 370 33.36 -2.15 -6.85
N THR A 371 33.59 -2.57 -5.60
CA THR A 371 33.70 -3.98 -5.19
C THR A 371 32.41 -4.51 -4.57
N ARG A 372 31.63 -3.67 -3.90
CA ARG A 372 30.39 -4.04 -3.22
C ARG A 372 29.32 -2.98 -3.39
N HIS A 373 28.32 -3.27 -4.19
CA HIS A 373 27.19 -2.38 -4.44
C HIS A 373 25.87 -3.14 -4.58
N ALA A 374 24.76 -2.46 -4.29
CA ALA A 374 23.42 -2.97 -4.47
C ALA A 374 22.53 -1.90 -5.09
N GLY A 375 21.42 -2.32 -5.72
CA GLY A 375 20.45 -1.39 -6.26
C GLY A 375 19.83 -0.51 -5.18
N HIS A 376 19.74 0.79 -5.46
CA HIS A 376 19.30 1.81 -4.53
C HIS A 376 18.45 2.89 -5.20
N ALA A 377 17.70 3.63 -4.38
CA ALA A 377 16.93 4.80 -4.79
C ALA A 377 16.99 5.86 -3.70
N TRP A 378 17.07 7.12 -4.10
CA TRP A 378 17.20 8.28 -3.22
C TRP A 378 16.62 9.51 -3.91
N ASN A 379 16.70 10.66 -3.24
CA ASN A 379 16.18 11.92 -3.75
C ASN A 379 17.26 13.00 -3.77
N GLU A 380 17.08 14.00 -4.64
CA GLU A 380 17.90 15.21 -4.65
C GLU A 380 17.01 16.42 -4.35
N LEU A 381 17.26 17.14 -3.27
CA LEU A 381 16.63 18.42 -2.99
C LEU A 381 17.37 19.53 -3.73
N HIS A 382 16.64 20.35 -4.49
CA HIS A 382 17.15 21.52 -5.18
C HIS A 382 16.64 22.77 -4.45
N LEU A 383 17.57 23.58 -3.93
CA LEU A 383 17.25 24.84 -3.27
C LEU A 383 17.33 26.00 -4.24
N LYS A 384 16.56 27.06 -3.96
CA LYS A 384 16.50 28.27 -4.81
C LYS A 384 17.83 29.03 -4.89
N ASP A 385 18.70 28.84 -3.91
CA ASP A 385 20.06 29.42 -3.88
C ASP A 385 21.08 28.59 -4.68
N GLY A 386 20.63 27.56 -5.41
CA GLY A 386 21.46 26.68 -6.23
C GLY A 386 22.10 25.53 -5.47
N ARG A 387 22.01 25.49 -4.13
CA ARG A 387 22.50 24.34 -3.36
C ARG A 387 21.64 23.11 -3.63
N ARG A 388 22.30 21.94 -3.63
CA ARG A 388 21.65 20.65 -3.78
C ARG A 388 21.98 19.77 -2.59
N LEU A 389 21.05 18.91 -2.19
CA LEU A 389 21.26 17.94 -1.11
C LEU A 389 20.78 16.56 -1.54
N ILE A 390 21.54 15.51 -1.22
CA ILE A 390 21.01 14.15 -1.23
C ILE A 390 20.08 13.99 -0.04
N VAL A 391 18.90 13.43 -0.28
CA VAL A 391 18.02 12.91 0.76
C VAL A 391 17.89 11.40 0.57
N ASP A 392 18.47 10.64 1.49
CA ASP A 392 18.41 9.19 1.51
C ASP A 392 17.75 8.72 2.80
N VAL A 393 16.44 8.46 2.68
CA VAL A 393 15.61 8.03 3.80
C VAL A 393 16.01 6.64 4.31
N MET A 394 16.49 5.76 3.45
CA MET A 394 16.88 4.40 3.84
C MET A 394 18.16 4.41 4.68
N HIS A 395 19.11 5.28 4.35
CA HIS A 395 20.34 5.48 5.14
C HIS A 395 20.24 6.62 6.17
N ARG A 396 19.04 7.18 6.40
CA ARG A 396 18.75 8.28 7.36
C ARG A 396 19.69 9.47 7.20
N ARG A 397 19.81 9.95 5.96
CA ARG A 397 20.88 10.88 5.57
C ARG A 397 20.32 12.05 4.76
N VAL A 398 20.78 13.25 5.10
CA VAL A 398 20.58 14.47 4.31
C VAL A 398 21.94 15.16 4.18
N GLU A 399 22.52 15.19 2.98
CA GLU A 399 23.91 15.61 2.78
C GLU A 399 24.04 16.62 1.64
N PRO A 400 24.84 17.68 1.78
CA PRO A 400 25.13 18.60 0.69
C PRO A 400 25.79 17.89 -0.51
N LEU A 401 25.34 18.22 -1.71
CA LEU A 401 26.01 17.90 -2.97
C LEU A 401 26.96 19.05 -3.33
N THR A 402 28.25 18.84 -3.11
CA THR A 402 29.30 19.80 -3.46
C THR A 402 29.85 19.52 -4.86
N PRO A 403 30.38 20.53 -5.57
CA PRO A 403 31.00 20.33 -6.89
C PRO A 403 32.19 19.35 -6.87
N THR A 404 32.94 19.32 -5.75
CA THR A 404 34.09 18.43 -5.55
C THR A 404 33.70 17.04 -5.05
N GLY A 405 32.43 16.84 -4.71
CA GLY A 405 31.95 15.63 -4.04
C GLY A 405 32.48 15.47 -2.61
N SER A 406 32.13 14.34 -2.01
CA SER A 406 32.64 13.86 -0.73
C SER A 406 32.75 12.33 -0.75
N PRO A 407 33.49 11.71 0.20
CA PRO A 407 33.50 10.26 0.36
C PRO A 407 32.10 9.67 0.55
N ILE A 408 31.14 10.46 1.04
CA ILE A 408 29.74 10.06 1.18
C ILE A 408 29.03 10.06 -0.18
N THR A 409 29.16 11.13 -0.96
CA THR A 409 28.46 11.25 -2.25
C THR A 409 29.05 10.33 -3.32
N ALA A 410 30.33 9.98 -3.21
CA ALA A 410 31.02 9.03 -4.08
C ALA A 410 30.41 7.61 -4.04
N ARG A 411 29.65 7.29 -2.98
CA ARG A 411 28.98 5.99 -2.84
C ARG A 411 27.69 5.86 -3.62
N TYR A 412 27.17 6.95 -4.16
CA TYR A 412 25.97 6.95 -5.00
C TYR A 412 26.40 6.84 -6.45
N LEU A 413 26.05 5.72 -7.05
CA LEU A 413 26.48 5.31 -8.37
C LEU A 413 25.29 5.28 -9.33
N THR A 414 25.56 5.48 -10.61
CA THR A 414 24.69 5.09 -11.72
C THR A 414 24.42 3.59 -11.72
N ILE A 415 23.44 3.16 -12.51
CA ILE A 415 23.15 1.73 -12.69
C ILE A 415 24.35 0.95 -13.28
N ASP A 416 25.25 1.65 -13.99
CA ASP A 416 26.47 1.13 -14.60
C ASP A 416 27.69 1.25 -13.67
N ASN A 417 27.48 1.47 -12.37
CA ASN A 417 28.52 1.58 -11.34
C ASN A 417 29.51 2.74 -11.49
N LYS A 418 29.18 3.76 -12.29
CA LYS A 418 29.93 5.03 -12.33
C LYS A 418 29.44 5.97 -11.24
N PRO A 419 30.29 6.79 -10.60
CA PRO A 419 29.85 7.82 -9.66
C PRO A 419 28.75 8.69 -10.27
N TRP A 420 27.63 8.86 -9.56
CA TRP A 420 26.56 9.76 -9.96
C TRP A 420 26.93 11.22 -9.71
N TYR A 421 27.68 11.45 -8.63
CA TYR A 421 28.18 12.75 -8.21
C TYR A 421 29.71 12.71 -8.22
N GLY A 422 30.32 13.80 -8.69
CA GLY A 422 31.74 13.83 -9.02
C GLY A 422 32.65 13.47 -7.85
N THR A 423 33.76 12.85 -8.20
CA THR A 423 35.10 13.39 -7.90
C THR A 423 35.76 13.51 -9.27
N LYS A 424 35.89 14.71 -9.85
CA LYS A 424 36.86 14.85 -10.95
C LYS A 424 38.21 14.47 -10.34
N GLU A 425 38.92 13.49 -10.92
CA GLU A 425 40.35 13.39 -10.66
C GLU A 425 40.97 14.76 -10.95
N PRO A 426 41.87 15.27 -10.11
CA PRO A 426 42.59 16.48 -10.44
C PRO A 426 43.29 16.22 -11.78
N GLU A 427 43.04 17.09 -12.77
CA GLU A 427 43.86 17.14 -13.97
C GLU A 427 45.30 17.28 -13.48
N THR A 428 46.10 16.23 -13.68
CA THR A 428 47.54 16.34 -13.48
C THR A 428 48.01 17.26 -14.59
N GLU A 429 48.14 18.56 -14.27
CA GLU A 429 48.93 19.47 -15.08
C GLU A 429 50.29 18.80 -15.25
N THR A 430 50.55 18.33 -16.47
CA THR A 430 51.87 17.87 -16.86
C THR A 430 52.73 19.13 -16.83
N PRO A 431 53.76 19.22 -15.98
CA PRO A 431 54.58 20.42 -15.96
C PRO A 431 55.21 20.59 -17.35
N PRO A 432 55.34 21.83 -17.84
CA PRO A 432 55.95 22.06 -19.13
C PRO A 432 57.36 21.46 -19.09
N THR A 433 57.65 20.56 -20.02
CA THR A 433 59.01 20.14 -20.31
C THR A 433 59.82 21.37 -20.68
N GLU A 434 60.69 21.81 -19.77
CA GLU A 434 61.81 22.69 -20.11
C GLU A 434 62.71 21.92 -21.07
N SER A 435 62.75 22.37 -22.33
CA SER A 435 63.77 21.97 -23.28
C SER A 435 65.00 22.85 -23.07
N GLU A 436 66.11 22.25 -22.63
CA GLU A 436 67.47 22.79 -22.80
C GLU A 436 67.89 22.80 -24.28
#